data_AF-A0A0D0F8A4-F1
#
_entry.id   AF-A0A0D0F8A4-F1
#
_cell.length_a   1.000
_cell.length_b   1.000
_cell.length_c   1.000
_cell.angle_alpha   90.00
_cell.angle_beta   90.00
_cell.angle_gamma   90.00
#
_symmetry.space_group_name_H-M   'P 1'
#
loop_
_entity.id
_entity.type
_entity.pdbx_description
1 polymer ?
#
loop_
_entity_poly.entity_id
_entity_poly.type
_entity_poly.pdbx_seq_one_letter_code
_entity_poly.pdbx_strand_id
1 'polypeptide(L)'
;MDGNLAKRNAISNSNTLISHTPGLTDSSLVASNNQNRTSNILSYNTNYRYADSTGKEFTINGNYLTFKLRDGSYQPNTYYNGNSQFLHSNIYANNAATDIGIISLKSDYQQKLWNGVFSAGAKWMRTQADNDFIFYNVINDNYIPDQGKTNRFLYKEYVTAAYIDYHIKNKKWELQTGLRAEQTIARGNLKSLSENQGEVVNNSYLNLFPNIIFTYYPNTNNTVTLLYNKRIDRPAYQDLNPFVYVQDEYSFLKGNPFLLPQVTETYKIAHIFKQMLTTSFSYSETKDYIVSYRDTIMGGRTYQTNINIDNQRNYNLSVFLQLSPKTWWDFNSSLNAFHQTVNGKAGNTRLNMSQNSWSFTGSNNFRLPDNWSAEISFYYNSKYLDAPAIVNSQWSTDLGIQKKNIKVFRYNPIDSIRFI
;
A
#
# COMPACT_ATOMS: atom_id res chain seq x y z
N MET A 1 -0.50 -11.94 -22.21
CA MET A 1 -0.84 -10.52 -22.36
C MET A 1 -2.15 -10.38 -21.65
N ASP A 2 -2.17 -9.59 -20.59
CA ASP A 2 -3.35 -9.42 -19.74
C ASP A 2 -3.71 -7.94 -19.71
N GLY A 3 -5.00 -7.64 -19.72
CA GLY A 3 -5.46 -6.25 -19.75
C GLY A 3 -6.77 -6.08 -19.00
N ASN A 4 -6.95 -4.92 -18.40
CA ASN A 4 -8.21 -4.54 -17.77
C ASN A 4 -8.54 -3.09 -18.11
N LEU A 5 -9.77 -2.88 -18.57
CA LEU A 5 -10.37 -1.57 -18.73
C LEU A 5 -11.46 -1.43 -17.68
N ALA A 6 -11.41 -0.33 -16.93
CA ALA A 6 -12.43 0.02 -15.96
C ALA A 6 -12.93 1.45 -16.22
N LYS A 7 -14.25 1.62 -16.16
CA LYS A 7 -14.91 2.92 -16.15
C LYS A 7 -15.73 3.02 -14.87
N ARG A 8 -15.59 4.14 -14.16
CA ARG A 8 -16.34 4.44 -12.94
C ARG A 8 -16.88 5.85 -13.04
N ASN A 9 -18.17 5.99 -12.75
CA ASN A 9 -18.80 7.28 -12.52
C ASN A 9 -19.18 7.31 -11.03
N ALA A 10 -18.86 8.40 -10.35
CA ALA A 10 -19.22 8.61 -8.96
C ALA A 10 -19.82 9.99 -8.78
N ILE A 11 -20.89 10.07 -8.00
CA ILE A 11 -21.47 11.34 -7.57
C ILE A 11 -21.46 11.33 -6.06
N SER A 12 -20.79 12.31 -5.46
CA SER A 12 -20.83 12.55 -4.02
C SER A 12 -21.46 13.90 -3.75
N ASN A 13 -22.39 13.96 -2.79
CA ASN A 13 -23.02 15.20 -2.35
C ASN A 13 -22.68 15.42 -0.88
N SER A 14 -22.40 16.66 -0.50
CA SER A 14 -22.20 17.06 0.89
C SER A 14 -22.99 18.32 1.20
N ASN A 15 -23.41 18.42 2.46
CA ASN A 15 -24.02 19.62 3.01
C ASN A 15 -23.29 19.95 4.31
N THR A 16 -22.55 21.05 4.30
CA THR A 16 -21.75 21.51 5.43
C THR A 16 -22.42 22.74 6.03
N LEU A 17 -22.87 22.64 7.27
CA LEU A 17 -23.38 23.78 8.04
C LEU A 17 -22.21 24.60 8.56
N ILE A 18 -22.23 25.90 8.30
CA ILE A 18 -21.19 26.86 8.69
C ILE A 18 -21.76 27.75 9.80
N SER A 19 -21.06 27.77 10.92
CA SER A 19 -21.47 28.45 12.14
C SER A 19 -20.26 29.13 12.77
N HIS A 20 -20.35 30.43 12.99
CA HIS A 20 -19.36 31.21 13.73
C HIS A 20 -19.69 31.24 15.24
N THR A 21 -20.92 30.87 15.62
CA THR A 21 -21.36 30.74 17.03
C THR A 21 -21.96 29.35 17.27
N PRO A 22 -21.38 28.51 18.15
CA PRO A 22 -21.86 27.14 18.38
C PRO A 22 -23.37 27.07 18.63
N GLY A 23 -24.09 26.31 17.79
CA GLY A 23 -25.54 26.13 17.89
C GLY A 23 -26.39 27.06 17.01
N LEU A 24 -25.80 28.05 16.33
CA LEU A 24 -26.48 28.90 15.34
C LEU A 24 -25.83 28.73 13.96
N THR A 25 -26.57 28.22 12.99
CA THR A 25 -26.10 28.10 11.60
C THR A 25 -26.20 29.46 10.90
N ASP A 26 -25.05 30.03 10.52
CA ASP A 26 -25.01 31.32 9.82
C ASP A 26 -25.16 31.15 8.31
N SER A 27 -24.61 30.05 7.76
CA SER A 27 -24.68 29.71 6.34
C SER A 27 -24.53 28.21 6.12
N SER A 28 -24.84 27.73 4.92
CA SER A 28 -24.59 26.35 4.51
C SER A 28 -23.90 26.29 3.16
N LEU A 29 -23.01 25.32 3.00
CA LEU A 29 -22.38 24.94 1.75
C LEU A 29 -22.99 23.63 1.27
N VAL A 30 -23.66 23.68 0.11
CA VAL A 30 -24.09 22.49 -0.61
C VAL A 30 -23.11 22.26 -1.76
N ALA A 31 -22.39 21.14 -1.70
CA ALA A 31 -21.44 20.77 -2.75
C ALA A 31 -21.84 19.43 -3.37
N SER A 32 -21.65 19.34 -4.68
CA SER A 32 -21.72 18.07 -5.41
C SER A 32 -20.40 17.87 -6.14
N ASN A 33 -19.93 16.64 -6.27
CA ASN A 33 -18.79 16.31 -7.11
C ASN A 33 -19.18 15.16 -8.02
N ASN A 34 -19.21 15.43 -9.33
CA ASN A 34 -19.45 14.43 -10.36
C ASN A 34 -18.11 14.06 -10.99
N GLN A 35 -17.66 12.84 -10.70
CA GLN A 35 -16.37 12.31 -11.13
C GLN A 35 -16.57 11.22 -12.18
N ASN A 36 -15.87 11.35 -13.31
CA ASN A 36 -15.79 10.33 -14.34
C ASN A 36 -14.34 9.88 -14.49
N ARG A 37 -14.12 8.61 -14.17
CA ARG A 37 -12.81 8.00 -14.13
C ARG A 37 -12.74 6.82 -15.08
N THR A 38 -11.78 6.84 -15.99
CA THR A 38 -11.41 5.69 -16.81
C THR A 38 -9.99 5.27 -16.52
N SER A 39 -9.76 3.97 -16.37
CA SER A 39 -8.43 3.42 -16.21
C SER A 39 -8.22 2.23 -17.11
N ASN A 40 -7.05 2.15 -17.73
CA ASN A 40 -6.61 1.03 -18.55
C ASN A 40 -5.26 0.55 -18.01
N ILE A 41 -5.16 -0.74 -17.73
CA ILE A 41 -3.89 -1.41 -17.47
C ILE A 41 -3.68 -2.50 -18.50
N LEU A 42 -2.47 -2.54 -19.05
CA LEU A 42 -2.06 -3.56 -20.00
C LEU A 42 -0.68 -4.08 -19.63
N SER A 43 -0.54 -5.41 -19.57
CA SER A 43 0.71 -6.08 -19.23
C SER A 43 1.10 -7.13 -20.28
N TYR A 44 2.38 -7.15 -20.59
CA TYR A 44 3.03 -8.13 -21.44
C TYR A 44 4.17 -8.76 -20.65
N ASN A 45 4.17 -10.08 -20.56
CA ASN A 45 5.19 -10.84 -19.88
C ASN A 45 5.74 -11.88 -20.87
N THR A 46 7.06 -11.96 -20.97
CA THR A 46 7.78 -12.98 -21.73
C THR A 46 8.71 -13.71 -20.77
N ASN A 47 8.72 -15.04 -20.88
CA ASN A 47 9.57 -15.91 -20.08
C ASN A 47 10.29 -16.89 -21.01
N TYR A 48 11.59 -17.01 -20.81
CA TYR A 48 12.41 -18.06 -21.38
C TYR A 48 13.05 -18.85 -20.25
N ARG A 49 13.01 -20.18 -20.35
CA ARG A 49 13.64 -21.09 -19.41
C ARG A 49 14.43 -22.15 -20.16
N TYR A 50 15.70 -22.26 -19.82
CA TYR A 50 16.57 -23.35 -20.20
C TYR A 50 16.92 -24.16 -18.96
N ALA A 51 16.88 -25.49 -19.06
CA ALA A 51 17.33 -26.39 -18.02
C ALA A 51 17.99 -27.61 -18.65
N ASP A 52 19.10 -28.08 -18.07
CA ASP A 52 19.81 -29.28 -18.53
C ASP A 52 19.79 -30.42 -17.51
N SER A 53 20.28 -31.59 -17.93
CA SER A 53 20.35 -32.79 -17.10
C SER A 53 21.38 -32.70 -15.96
N THR A 54 22.29 -31.72 -16.00
CA THR A 54 23.28 -31.48 -14.93
C THR A 54 22.68 -30.71 -13.76
N GLY A 55 21.45 -30.20 -13.91
CA GLY A 55 20.77 -29.39 -12.91
C GLY A 55 21.12 -27.90 -12.99
N LYS A 56 21.65 -27.44 -14.15
CA LYS A 56 21.76 -26.01 -14.45
C LYS A 56 20.43 -25.53 -15.00
N GLU A 57 20.01 -24.37 -14.52
CA GLU A 57 18.81 -23.68 -14.97
C GLU A 57 19.14 -22.21 -15.23
N PHE A 58 18.60 -21.68 -16.32
CA PHE A 58 18.72 -20.29 -16.69
C PHE A 58 17.34 -19.77 -17.10
N THR A 59 16.94 -18.64 -16.53
CA THR A 59 15.68 -18.00 -16.88
C THR A 59 15.89 -16.54 -17.26
N ILE A 60 15.13 -16.08 -18.25
CA ILE A 60 15.00 -14.67 -18.60
C ILE A 60 13.53 -14.30 -18.52
N ASN A 61 13.23 -13.20 -17.85
CA ASN A 61 11.90 -12.65 -17.72
C ASN A 61 11.92 -11.20 -18.21
N GLY A 62 11.08 -10.89 -19.19
CA GLY A 62 10.81 -9.52 -19.63
C GLY A 62 9.37 -9.15 -19.32
N ASN A 63 9.14 -8.03 -18.65
CA ASN A 63 7.79 -7.53 -18.38
C ASN A 63 7.67 -6.08 -18.85
N TYR A 64 6.56 -5.77 -19.49
CA TYR A 64 6.16 -4.42 -19.85
C TYR A 64 4.74 -4.17 -19.36
N LEU A 65 4.54 -3.12 -18.58
CA LEU A 65 3.26 -2.72 -18.03
C LEU A 65 2.99 -1.26 -18.38
N THR A 66 1.79 -0.97 -18.85
CA THR A 66 1.29 0.39 -18.98
C THR A 66 0.02 0.56 -18.18
N PHE A 67 -0.10 1.70 -17.49
CA PHE A 67 -1.28 2.12 -16.78
C PHE A 67 -1.63 3.54 -17.22
N LYS A 68 -2.88 3.73 -17.64
CA LYS A 68 -3.43 5.04 -18.00
C LYS A 68 -4.66 5.31 -17.14
N LEU A 69 -4.69 6.45 -16.48
CA LEU A 69 -5.85 6.97 -15.77
C LEU A 69 -6.24 8.30 -16.40
N ARG A 70 -7.53 8.47 -16.66
CA ARG A 70 -8.14 9.76 -17.01
C ARG A 70 -9.26 10.00 -16.02
N ASP A 71 -9.16 11.08 -15.29
CA ASP A 71 -10.05 11.39 -14.19
C ASP A 71 -10.49 12.85 -14.28
N GLY A 72 -11.74 13.05 -14.65
CA GLY A 72 -12.36 14.35 -14.75
C GLY A 72 -13.36 14.54 -13.61
N SER A 73 -13.39 15.72 -13.01
CA SER A 73 -14.41 16.06 -12.03
C SER A 73 -15.04 17.42 -12.32
N TYR A 74 -16.32 17.54 -11.95
CA TYR A 74 -17.09 18.78 -11.98
C TYR A 74 -17.74 18.97 -10.61
N GLN A 75 -17.39 20.06 -9.94
CA GLN A 75 -17.71 20.31 -8.55
C GLN A 75 -18.35 21.70 -8.36
N PRO A 76 -19.68 21.81 -8.47
CA PRO A 76 -20.39 23.01 -8.05
C PRO A 76 -20.44 23.11 -6.53
N ASN A 77 -20.04 24.26 -5.99
CA ASN A 77 -20.15 24.63 -4.58
C ASN A 77 -21.12 25.81 -4.48
N THR A 78 -22.23 25.64 -3.78
CA THR A 78 -23.27 26.67 -3.66
C THR A 78 -23.47 27.04 -2.21
N TYR A 79 -23.42 28.34 -1.93
CA TYR A 79 -23.54 28.91 -0.60
C TYR A 79 -24.93 29.48 -0.37
N TYR A 80 -25.51 29.19 0.79
CA TYR A 80 -26.79 29.71 1.26
C TYR A 80 -26.63 30.38 2.62
N ASN A 81 -27.46 31.37 2.94
CA ASN A 81 -27.53 31.94 4.29
C ASN A 81 -28.36 31.06 5.25
N GLY A 82 -28.41 31.41 6.54
CA GLY A 82 -29.20 30.71 7.56
C GLY A 82 -30.71 30.60 7.26
N ASN A 83 -31.25 31.42 6.35
CA ASN A 83 -32.63 31.35 5.86
C ASN A 83 -32.77 30.55 4.55
N SER A 84 -31.74 29.81 4.15
CA SER A 84 -31.67 29.03 2.89
C SER A 84 -31.79 29.88 1.61
N GLN A 85 -31.45 31.18 1.66
CA GLN A 85 -31.37 32.01 0.46
C GLN A 85 -29.98 31.91 -0.16
N PHE A 86 -29.94 31.84 -1.49
CA PHE A 86 -28.69 31.79 -2.26
C PHE A 86 -27.82 33.02 -1.99
N LEU A 87 -26.51 32.80 -1.82
CA LEU A 87 -25.51 33.85 -1.68
C LEU A 87 -24.64 33.95 -2.93
N HIS A 88 -23.88 32.90 -3.22
CA HIS A 88 -23.00 32.80 -4.39
C HIS A 88 -22.70 31.32 -4.69
N SER A 89 -22.06 31.06 -5.83
CA SER A 89 -21.53 29.74 -6.17
C SER A 89 -20.12 29.85 -6.73
N ASN A 90 -19.27 28.92 -6.30
CA ASN A 90 -17.97 28.68 -6.90
C ASN A 90 -18.00 27.31 -7.57
N ILE A 91 -17.79 27.28 -8.88
CA ILE A 91 -17.78 26.02 -9.62
C ILE A 91 -16.33 25.72 -9.99
N TYR A 92 -15.86 24.55 -9.58
CA TYR A 92 -14.56 24.05 -9.95
C TYR A 92 -14.69 22.83 -10.85
N ALA A 93 -13.69 22.62 -11.68
CA ALA A 93 -13.56 21.38 -12.42
C ALA A 93 -12.09 21.00 -12.52
N ASN A 94 -11.82 19.73 -12.78
CA ASN A 94 -10.46 19.30 -13.06
C ASN A 94 -10.40 18.21 -14.12
N ASN A 95 -9.22 18.10 -14.73
CA ASN A 95 -8.85 16.98 -15.57
C ASN A 95 -7.47 16.49 -15.14
N ALA A 96 -7.40 15.21 -14.76
CA ALA A 96 -6.18 14.54 -14.36
C ALA A 96 -5.89 13.40 -15.33
N ALA A 97 -4.71 13.41 -15.93
CA ALA A 97 -4.21 12.35 -16.78
C ALA A 97 -2.92 11.77 -16.18
N THR A 98 -2.95 10.49 -15.82
CA THR A 98 -1.76 9.75 -15.38
C THR A 98 -1.43 8.69 -16.40
N ASP A 99 -0.21 8.73 -16.94
CA ASP A 99 0.36 7.71 -17.80
C ASP A 99 1.61 7.12 -17.15
N ILE A 100 1.60 5.82 -16.86
CA ILE A 100 2.71 5.09 -16.26
C ILE A 100 3.15 3.99 -17.22
N GLY A 101 4.45 3.90 -17.46
CA GLY A 101 5.10 2.83 -18.20
C GLY A 101 6.19 2.20 -17.34
N ILE A 102 6.15 0.88 -17.18
CA ILE A 102 7.15 0.10 -16.45
C ILE A 102 7.69 -0.97 -17.39
N ILE A 103 9.00 -1.01 -17.55
CA ILE A 103 9.69 -2.11 -18.22
C ILE A 103 10.66 -2.75 -17.23
N SER A 104 10.72 -4.08 -17.22
CA SER A 104 11.68 -4.82 -16.41
C SER A 104 12.25 -6.00 -17.17
N LEU A 105 13.52 -6.25 -16.95
CA LEU A 105 14.25 -7.41 -17.44
C LEU A 105 14.95 -8.07 -16.26
N LYS A 106 14.81 -9.38 -16.14
CA LYS A 106 15.42 -10.18 -15.07
C LYS A 106 16.06 -11.41 -15.69
N SER A 107 17.26 -11.75 -15.25
CA SER A 107 17.95 -12.98 -15.60
C SER A 107 18.38 -13.69 -14.33
N ASP A 108 18.05 -14.98 -14.24
CA ASP A 108 18.41 -15.85 -13.12
C ASP A 108 19.17 -17.06 -13.63
N TYR A 109 20.20 -17.46 -12.90
CA TYR A 109 20.97 -18.66 -13.10
C TYR A 109 20.97 -19.47 -11.81
N GLN A 110 20.79 -20.77 -11.92
CA GLN A 110 20.83 -21.70 -10.80
C GLN A 110 21.62 -22.95 -11.20
N GLN A 111 22.42 -23.47 -10.28
CA GLN A 111 23.09 -24.76 -10.44
C GLN A 111 23.28 -25.48 -9.12
N LYS A 112 23.33 -26.81 -9.16
CA LYS A 112 23.88 -27.58 -8.05
C LYS A 112 25.38 -27.28 -7.93
N LEU A 113 25.82 -26.86 -6.76
CA LEU A 113 27.22 -26.56 -6.47
C LEU A 113 27.57 -27.13 -5.09
N TRP A 114 28.58 -27.99 -5.05
CA TRP A 114 28.94 -28.77 -3.86
C TRP A 114 27.73 -29.53 -3.29
N ASN A 115 27.41 -29.34 -2.01
CA ASN A 115 26.28 -29.96 -1.32
C ASN A 115 25.02 -29.07 -1.31
N GLY A 116 24.99 -28.04 -2.14
CA GLY A 116 23.91 -27.05 -2.17
C GLY A 116 23.52 -26.63 -3.59
N VAL A 117 22.74 -25.56 -3.64
CA VAL A 117 22.26 -24.91 -4.84
C VAL A 117 22.76 -23.47 -4.80
N PHE A 118 23.57 -23.11 -5.79
CA PHE A 118 24.01 -21.74 -6.00
C PHE A 118 23.07 -21.07 -7.01
N SER A 119 22.62 -19.87 -6.68
CA SER A 119 21.84 -19.03 -7.57
C SER A 119 22.48 -17.66 -7.72
N ALA A 120 22.43 -17.10 -8.91
CA ALA A 120 22.87 -15.74 -9.20
C ALA A 120 21.93 -15.08 -10.20
N GLY A 121 21.85 -13.77 -10.19
CA GLY A 121 21.02 -13.08 -11.17
C GLY A 121 21.19 -11.58 -11.18
N ALA A 122 20.54 -10.97 -12.17
CA ALA A 122 20.52 -9.54 -12.36
C ALA A 122 19.11 -9.09 -12.75
N LYS A 123 18.76 -7.88 -12.33
CA LYS A 123 17.48 -7.24 -12.66
C LYS A 123 17.72 -5.80 -13.06
N TRP A 124 17.07 -5.37 -14.13
CA TRP A 124 16.96 -3.99 -14.52
C TRP A 124 15.49 -3.61 -14.63
N MET A 125 15.13 -2.42 -14.18
CA MET A 125 13.78 -1.88 -14.27
C MET A 125 13.87 -0.40 -14.58
N ARG A 126 12.96 0.06 -15.43
CA ARG A 126 12.72 1.47 -15.70
C ARG A 126 11.24 1.76 -15.52
N THR A 127 10.96 2.79 -14.75
CA THR A 127 9.62 3.36 -14.63
C THR A 127 9.61 4.78 -15.16
N GLN A 128 8.55 5.12 -15.89
CA GLN A 128 8.23 6.48 -16.29
C GLN A 128 6.80 6.77 -15.89
N ALA A 129 6.57 7.91 -15.25
CA ALA A 129 5.24 8.39 -14.96
C ALA A 129 5.11 9.84 -15.43
N ASP A 130 3.98 10.15 -16.05
CA ASP A 130 3.59 11.46 -16.50
C ASP A 130 2.21 11.76 -15.92
N ASN A 131 2.15 12.71 -15.00
CA ASN A 131 0.90 13.11 -14.36
C ASN A 131 0.63 14.56 -14.76
N ASP A 132 -0.39 14.77 -15.56
CA ASP A 132 -0.84 16.08 -15.99
C ASP A 132 -2.15 16.42 -15.28
N PHE A 133 -2.17 17.52 -14.54
CA PHE A 133 -3.35 17.95 -13.79
C PHE A 133 -3.68 19.39 -14.11
N ILE A 134 -4.90 19.60 -14.61
CA ILE A 134 -5.44 20.91 -14.91
C ILE A 134 -6.63 21.17 -14.01
N PHE A 135 -6.55 22.26 -13.25
CA PHE A 135 -7.64 22.75 -12.40
C PHE A 135 -8.28 23.95 -13.08
N TYR A 136 -9.61 24.01 -13.08
CA TYR A 136 -10.39 25.06 -13.72
C TYR A 136 -11.29 25.76 -12.69
N ASN A 137 -11.35 27.09 -12.78
CA ASN A 137 -12.48 27.87 -12.28
C ASN A 137 -13.51 27.94 -13.40
N VAL A 138 -14.75 27.52 -13.15
CA VAL A 138 -15.82 27.57 -14.15
C VAL A 138 -16.65 28.83 -13.91
N ILE A 139 -16.52 29.80 -14.82
CA ILE A 139 -17.20 31.10 -14.74
C ILE A 139 -18.04 31.27 -15.99
N ASN A 140 -19.36 31.41 -15.84
CA ASN A 140 -20.31 31.51 -16.97
C ASN A 140 -20.11 30.38 -18.00
N ASP A 141 -20.03 29.14 -17.52
CA ASP A 141 -19.76 27.92 -18.30
C ASP A 141 -18.40 27.86 -19.04
N ASN A 142 -17.52 28.85 -18.82
CA ASN A 142 -16.16 28.83 -19.36
C ASN A 142 -15.19 28.23 -18.35
N TYR A 143 -14.41 27.25 -18.80
CA TYR A 143 -13.38 26.58 -18.00
C TYR A 143 -12.08 27.37 -18.09
N ILE A 144 -11.77 28.13 -17.03
CA ILE A 144 -10.58 28.99 -16.96
C ILE A 144 -9.51 28.29 -16.12
N PRO A 145 -8.38 27.84 -16.70
CA PRO A 145 -7.32 27.18 -15.94
C PRO A 145 -6.78 28.08 -14.82
N ASP A 146 -6.70 27.53 -13.62
CA ASP A 146 -6.02 28.15 -12.49
C ASP A 146 -4.53 27.79 -12.55
N GLN A 147 -3.69 28.75 -12.92
CA GLN A 147 -2.25 28.53 -13.06
C GLN A 147 -1.57 28.13 -11.74
N GLY A 148 -2.14 28.55 -10.59
CA GLY A 148 -1.60 28.22 -9.26
C GLY A 148 -1.94 26.80 -8.80
N LYS A 149 -2.93 26.15 -9.43
CA LYS A 149 -3.40 24.80 -9.09
C LYS A 149 -3.22 23.78 -10.21
N THR A 150 -2.69 24.21 -11.36
CA THR A 150 -2.40 23.36 -12.52
C THR A 150 -0.90 23.02 -12.57
N ASN A 151 -0.59 21.73 -12.69
CA ASN A 151 0.77 21.24 -12.69
C ASN A 151 0.92 19.92 -13.45
N ARG A 152 2.13 19.67 -13.96
CA ARG A 152 2.53 18.41 -14.58
C ARG A 152 3.77 17.84 -13.89
N PHE A 153 3.69 16.62 -13.40
CA PHE A 153 4.79 15.94 -12.74
C PHE A 153 5.32 14.80 -13.60
N LEU A 154 6.58 14.93 -14.02
CA LEU A 154 7.31 13.95 -14.81
C LEU A 154 8.27 13.19 -13.91
N TYR A 155 8.13 11.88 -13.81
CA TYR A 155 8.99 11.02 -13.01
C TYR A 155 9.67 9.95 -13.87
N LYS A 156 10.97 9.73 -13.66
CA LYS A 156 11.75 8.66 -14.27
C LYS A 156 12.60 7.98 -13.21
N GLU A 157 12.53 6.66 -13.14
CA GLU A 157 13.32 5.86 -12.21
C GLU A 157 13.97 4.69 -12.94
N TYR A 158 15.22 4.43 -12.57
CA TYR A 158 15.99 3.27 -13.00
C TYR A 158 16.44 2.51 -11.76
N VAL A 159 16.18 1.21 -11.75
CA VAL A 159 16.64 0.30 -10.69
C VAL A 159 17.45 -0.80 -11.34
N THR A 160 18.71 -0.93 -10.94
CA THR A 160 19.61 -2.00 -11.41
C THR A 160 20.08 -2.79 -10.20
N ALA A 161 19.93 -4.11 -10.23
CA ALA A 161 20.30 -4.99 -9.14
C ALA A 161 21.06 -6.22 -9.63
N ALA A 162 21.96 -6.71 -8.79
CA ALA A 162 22.63 -7.99 -8.93
C ALA A 162 22.53 -8.74 -7.59
N TYR A 163 22.40 -10.07 -7.65
CA TYR A 163 22.27 -10.88 -6.45
C TYR A 163 22.89 -12.26 -6.61
N ILE A 164 23.26 -12.81 -5.45
CA ILE A 164 23.69 -14.19 -5.27
C ILE A 164 22.94 -14.79 -4.09
N ASP A 165 22.68 -16.09 -4.16
CA ASP A 165 22.05 -16.87 -3.11
C ASP A 165 22.67 -18.28 -3.08
N TYR A 166 22.81 -18.84 -1.89
CA TYR A 166 23.27 -20.19 -1.68
C TYR A 166 22.35 -20.90 -0.69
N HIS A 167 21.81 -22.03 -1.13
CA HIS A 167 20.93 -22.88 -0.36
C HIS A 167 21.58 -24.24 -0.13
N ILE A 168 21.76 -24.61 1.13
CA ILE A 168 22.31 -25.91 1.52
C ILE A 168 21.45 -26.52 2.62
N LYS A 169 21.18 -27.82 2.50
CA LYS A 169 20.32 -28.55 3.41
C LYS A 169 20.89 -29.93 3.71
N ASN A 170 20.74 -30.36 4.95
CA ASN A 170 20.88 -31.76 5.35
C ASN A 170 19.72 -32.18 6.26
N LYS A 171 19.87 -33.33 6.94
CA LYS A 171 18.82 -33.90 7.80
C LYS A 171 18.56 -33.10 9.09
N LYS A 172 19.54 -32.36 9.59
CA LYS A 172 19.48 -31.64 10.87
C LYS A 172 19.31 -30.14 10.70
N TRP A 173 19.76 -29.56 9.59
CA TRP A 173 19.67 -28.13 9.36
C TRP A 173 19.61 -27.76 7.89
N GLU A 174 19.17 -26.53 7.64
CA GLU A 174 19.06 -25.88 6.35
C GLU A 174 19.54 -24.43 6.49
N LEU A 175 20.38 -23.98 5.57
CA LEU A 175 20.84 -22.59 5.48
C LEU A 175 20.53 -22.07 4.08
N GLN A 176 19.82 -20.96 4.03
CA GLN A 176 19.69 -20.15 2.83
C GLN A 176 20.27 -18.77 3.13
N THR A 177 21.26 -18.36 2.35
CA THR A 177 21.88 -17.05 2.51
C THR A 177 22.12 -16.39 1.16
N GLY A 178 21.85 -15.10 1.08
CA GLY A 178 22.02 -14.34 -0.14
C GLY A 178 22.32 -12.87 0.13
N LEU A 179 22.84 -12.21 -0.89
CA LEU A 179 23.13 -10.79 -0.89
C LEU A 179 22.70 -10.20 -2.22
N ARG A 180 22.00 -9.07 -2.15
CA ARG A 180 21.61 -8.28 -3.32
C ARG A 180 22.14 -6.85 -3.20
N ALA A 181 22.79 -6.36 -4.24
CA ALA A 181 23.13 -4.96 -4.40
C ALA A 181 22.14 -4.30 -5.37
N GLU A 182 21.67 -3.10 -5.06
CA GLU A 182 20.73 -2.36 -5.91
C GLU A 182 21.11 -0.88 -5.98
N GLN A 183 21.32 -0.39 -7.20
CA GLN A 183 21.45 1.03 -7.51
C GLN A 183 20.09 1.55 -7.98
N THR A 184 19.62 2.63 -7.36
CA THR A 184 18.45 3.38 -7.84
C THR A 184 18.87 4.77 -8.27
N ILE A 185 18.31 5.25 -9.39
CA ILE A 185 18.44 6.62 -9.88
C ILE A 185 17.03 7.10 -10.25
N ALA A 186 16.51 8.05 -9.49
CA ALA A 186 15.18 8.62 -9.65
C ALA A 186 15.25 10.13 -9.91
N ARG A 187 14.45 10.60 -10.86
CA ARG A 187 14.33 12.01 -11.24
C ARG A 187 12.86 12.39 -11.35
N GLY A 188 12.42 13.31 -10.50
CA GLY A 188 11.12 13.98 -10.59
C GLY A 188 11.30 15.40 -11.10
N ASN A 189 10.42 15.86 -11.99
CA ASN A 189 10.36 17.23 -12.46
C ASN A 189 8.90 17.69 -12.35
N LEU A 190 8.64 18.56 -11.39
CA LEU A 190 7.37 19.26 -11.23
C LEU A 190 7.40 20.52 -12.09
N LYS A 191 6.51 20.59 -13.08
CA LYS A 191 6.27 21.78 -13.89
C LYS A 191 4.95 22.40 -13.46
N SER A 192 4.98 23.59 -12.88
CA SER A 192 3.77 24.41 -12.69
C SER A 192 3.53 25.28 -13.93
N LEU A 193 2.28 25.71 -14.15
CA LEU A 193 1.98 26.78 -15.12
C LEU A 193 2.41 28.17 -14.63
N SER A 194 2.80 28.31 -13.36
CA SER A 194 3.44 29.53 -12.85
C SER A 194 4.93 29.52 -13.21
N GLU A 195 5.41 30.56 -13.91
CA GLU A 195 6.74 30.65 -14.57
C GLU A 195 7.96 30.44 -13.66
N ASN A 196 7.82 30.38 -12.33
CA ASN A 196 8.94 30.35 -11.38
C ASN A 196 8.92 29.18 -10.35
N GLN A 197 8.10 28.13 -10.52
CA GLN A 197 7.95 27.06 -9.51
C GLN A 197 8.26 25.63 -10.03
N GLY A 198 9.31 25.51 -10.84
CA GLY A 198 9.79 24.18 -11.26
C GLY A 198 10.67 23.53 -10.19
N GLU A 199 10.24 22.42 -9.59
CA GLU A 199 11.05 21.65 -8.63
C GLU A 199 11.59 20.37 -9.28
N VAL A 200 12.89 20.15 -9.17
CA VAL A 200 13.56 18.92 -9.63
C VAL A 200 14.04 18.13 -8.43
N VAL A 201 13.50 16.93 -8.25
CA VAL A 201 13.99 15.97 -7.26
C VAL A 201 14.92 15.00 -7.98
N ASN A 202 16.15 14.86 -7.51
CA ASN A 202 17.11 13.88 -8.02
C ASN A 202 17.60 13.03 -6.85
N ASN A 203 17.25 11.75 -6.86
CA ASN A 203 17.60 10.82 -5.80
C ASN A 203 18.42 9.67 -6.39
N SER A 204 19.58 9.38 -5.80
CA SER A 204 20.48 8.34 -6.27
C SER A 204 21.15 7.66 -5.09
N TYR A 205 20.97 6.34 -4.98
CA TYR A 205 21.48 5.57 -3.85
C TYR A 205 21.80 4.12 -4.23
N LEU A 206 22.80 3.57 -3.56
CA LEU A 206 23.20 2.17 -3.62
C LEU A 206 22.86 1.51 -2.27
N ASN A 207 22.12 0.41 -2.29
CA ASN A 207 21.77 -0.34 -1.09
C ASN A 207 22.17 -1.82 -1.21
N LEU A 208 22.58 -2.40 -0.09
CA LEU A 208 22.82 -3.83 0.08
C LEU A 208 21.67 -4.46 0.88
N PHE A 209 21.22 -5.62 0.43
CA PHE A 209 20.11 -6.37 1.00
C PHE A 209 20.56 -7.81 1.29
N PRO A 210 21.16 -8.05 2.46
CA PRO A 210 21.42 -9.40 2.95
C PRO A 210 20.11 -10.12 3.30
N ASN A 211 20.12 -11.44 3.12
CA ASN A 211 19.08 -12.34 3.58
C ASN A 211 19.73 -13.61 4.13
N ILE A 212 19.39 -13.98 5.36
CA ILE A 212 19.92 -15.17 6.03
C ILE A 212 18.74 -15.88 6.70
N ILE A 213 18.55 -17.14 6.34
CA ILE A 213 17.56 -18.02 6.95
C ILE A 213 18.28 -19.29 7.36
N PHE A 214 18.35 -19.54 8.66
CA PHE A 214 18.87 -20.78 9.22
C PHE A 214 17.75 -21.55 9.89
N THR A 215 17.52 -22.77 9.45
CA THR A 215 16.51 -23.66 9.99
C THR A 215 17.18 -24.89 10.61
N TYR A 216 16.83 -25.19 11.85
CA TYR A 216 17.27 -26.36 12.58
C TYR A 216 16.09 -27.31 12.80
N TYR A 217 16.34 -28.61 12.63
CA TYR A 217 15.38 -29.69 12.83
C TYR A 217 15.82 -30.54 14.04
N PRO A 218 15.52 -30.13 15.29
CA PRO A 218 15.85 -30.91 16.47
C PRO A 218 15.32 -32.35 16.41
N ASN A 219 14.12 -32.53 15.84
CA ASN A 219 13.47 -33.81 15.59
C ASN A 219 12.33 -33.63 14.56
N THR A 220 11.60 -34.70 14.25
CA THR A 220 10.50 -34.69 13.26
C THR A 220 9.31 -33.79 13.64
N ASN A 221 9.16 -33.45 14.93
CA ASN A 221 8.05 -32.65 15.44
C ASN A 221 8.43 -31.18 15.67
N ASN A 222 9.70 -30.81 15.56
CA ASN A 222 10.17 -29.48 15.93
C ASN A 222 11.01 -28.89 14.81
N THR A 223 10.74 -27.63 14.46
CA THR A 223 11.56 -26.84 13.55
C THR A 223 11.80 -25.49 14.20
N VAL A 224 13.06 -25.04 14.23
CA VAL A 224 13.43 -23.71 14.73
C VAL A 224 14.07 -22.94 13.60
N THR A 225 13.58 -21.75 13.30
CA THR A 225 14.10 -20.91 12.21
C THR A 225 14.56 -19.57 12.75
N LEU A 226 15.79 -19.19 12.43
CA LEU A 226 16.35 -17.86 12.60
C LEU A 226 16.34 -17.16 11.24
N LEU A 227 15.89 -15.91 11.21
CA LEU A 227 15.82 -15.09 10.00
C LEU A 227 16.40 -13.71 10.28
N TYR A 228 17.24 -13.25 9.36
CA TYR A 228 17.65 -11.86 9.22
C TYR A 228 17.43 -11.43 7.78
N ASN A 229 16.77 -10.30 7.58
CA ASN A 229 16.67 -9.70 6.26
C ASN A 229 16.65 -8.17 6.32
N LYS A 230 16.96 -7.57 5.17
CA LYS A 230 16.81 -6.15 4.93
C LYS A 230 15.94 -5.94 3.69
N ARG A 231 14.95 -5.07 3.79
CA ARG A 231 14.00 -4.74 2.73
C ARG A 231 13.93 -3.23 2.50
N ILE A 232 13.67 -2.85 1.26
CA ILE A 232 13.37 -1.47 0.86
C ILE A 232 11.91 -1.40 0.41
N ASP A 233 11.19 -0.40 0.91
CA ASP A 233 9.84 -0.05 0.48
C ASP A 233 9.87 1.35 -0.12
N ARG A 234 9.46 1.46 -1.39
CA ARG A 234 9.46 2.72 -2.13
C ARG A 234 8.09 3.38 -2.01
N PRO A 235 8.01 4.71 -1.86
CA PRO A 235 6.75 5.43 -1.94
C PRO A 235 6.01 5.09 -3.22
N ALA A 236 4.69 5.00 -3.17
CA ALA A 236 3.92 4.84 -4.40
C ALA A 236 4.07 6.11 -5.25
N TYR A 237 3.97 5.98 -6.58
CA TYR A 237 4.06 7.16 -7.47
C TYR A 237 3.00 8.23 -7.16
N GLN A 238 1.85 7.80 -6.62
CA GLN A 238 0.79 8.69 -6.16
C GLN A 238 1.22 9.50 -4.94
N ASP A 239 1.98 8.91 -4.02
CA ASP A 239 2.52 9.61 -2.84
C ASP A 239 3.57 10.65 -3.23
N LEU A 240 4.28 10.44 -4.34
CA LEU A 240 5.25 11.39 -4.88
C LEU A 240 4.58 12.53 -5.67
N ASN A 241 3.35 12.34 -6.14
CA ASN A 241 2.68 13.30 -7.01
C ASN A 241 2.21 14.52 -6.21
N PRO A 242 2.82 15.71 -6.37
CA PRO A 242 2.48 16.91 -5.62
C PRO A 242 1.15 17.56 -6.04
N PHE A 243 0.34 16.84 -6.84
CA PHE A 243 -1.04 17.19 -7.14
C PHE A 243 -1.79 17.52 -5.85
N VAL A 244 -2.56 18.62 -5.88
CA VAL A 244 -3.47 19.01 -4.80
C VAL A 244 -4.86 18.43 -5.05
N TYR A 245 -5.20 17.32 -4.39
CA TYR A 245 -6.56 16.78 -4.37
C TYR A 245 -7.38 17.61 -3.41
N VAL A 246 -8.21 18.47 -3.97
CA VAL A 246 -9.19 19.26 -3.22
C VAL A 246 -10.30 18.31 -2.79
N GLN A 247 -10.34 17.97 -1.51
CA GLN A 247 -11.43 17.18 -0.94
C GLN A 247 -12.65 18.08 -0.70
N ASP A 248 -12.39 19.30 -0.22
CA ASP A 248 -13.33 20.42 -0.08
C ASP A 248 -12.55 21.75 -0.07
N GLU A 249 -13.22 22.91 -0.02
CA GLU A 249 -12.56 24.22 -0.03
C GLU A 249 -11.59 24.47 1.16
N TYR A 250 -11.64 23.63 2.20
CA TYR A 250 -10.83 23.74 3.41
C TYR A 250 -9.83 22.59 3.61
N SER A 251 -9.87 21.53 2.80
CA SER A 251 -9.07 20.31 2.97
C SER A 251 -8.41 19.85 1.67
N PHE A 252 -7.08 19.78 1.69
CA PHE A 252 -6.25 19.48 0.53
C PHE A 252 -5.35 18.26 0.79
N LEU A 253 -5.19 17.37 -0.19
CA LEU A 253 -4.18 16.30 -0.15
C LEU A 253 -3.09 16.61 -1.16
N LYS A 254 -1.83 16.61 -0.75
CA LYS A 254 -0.68 16.89 -1.61
C LYS A 254 0.36 15.78 -1.45
N GLY A 255 0.76 15.13 -2.54
CA GLY A 255 1.91 14.22 -2.47
C GLY A 255 3.22 14.98 -2.22
N ASN A 256 4.25 14.24 -1.82
CA ASN A 256 5.55 14.78 -1.51
C ASN A 256 6.62 14.16 -2.43
N PRO A 257 7.13 14.91 -3.41
CA PRO A 257 8.10 14.38 -4.36
C PRO A 257 9.46 14.11 -3.72
N PHE A 258 9.70 14.60 -2.49
CA PHE A 258 10.94 14.41 -1.73
C PHE A 258 10.94 13.17 -0.83
N LEU A 259 9.91 12.31 -0.91
CA LEU A 259 9.89 11.10 -0.10
C LEU A 259 11.09 10.20 -0.43
N LEU A 260 11.76 9.79 0.63
CA LEU A 260 12.80 8.77 0.62
C LEU A 260 12.15 7.38 0.74
N PRO A 261 12.80 6.34 0.18
CA PRO A 261 12.38 4.97 0.45
C PRO A 261 12.59 4.62 1.93
N GLN A 262 11.70 3.77 2.44
CA GLN A 262 11.83 3.19 3.77
C GLN A 262 12.74 1.96 3.71
N VAL A 263 13.63 1.80 4.69
CA VAL A 263 14.49 0.62 4.79
C VAL A 263 14.22 -0.08 6.11
N THR A 264 13.79 -1.34 6.03
CA THR A 264 13.44 -2.15 7.19
C THR A 264 14.41 -3.30 7.36
N GLU A 265 15.01 -3.42 8.53
CA GLU A 265 15.78 -4.60 8.95
C GLU A 265 14.94 -5.42 9.91
N THR A 266 14.87 -6.73 9.69
CA THR A 266 14.08 -7.65 10.55
C THR A 266 14.96 -8.78 11.06
N TYR A 267 14.83 -9.06 12.35
CA TYR A 267 15.42 -10.19 13.04
C TYR A 267 14.27 -11.02 13.62
N LYS A 268 14.22 -12.32 13.32
CA LYS A 268 13.13 -13.19 13.75
C LYS A 268 13.62 -14.55 14.18
N ILE A 269 13.06 -15.07 15.26
CA ILE A 269 13.11 -16.47 15.65
C ILE A 269 11.70 -17.06 15.60
N ALA A 270 11.56 -18.24 15.02
CA ALA A 270 10.31 -18.97 14.95
C ALA A 270 10.51 -20.44 15.36
N HIS A 271 9.50 -21.01 16.02
CA HIS A 271 9.43 -22.43 16.36
C HIS A 271 8.12 -22.99 15.84
N ILE A 272 8.20 -24.11 15.13
CA ILE A 272 7.06 -24.86 14.63
C ILE A 272 7.04 -26.21 15.35
N PHE A 273 5.94 -26.50 16.04
CA PHE A 273 5.67 -27.77 16.68
C PHE A 273 4.58 -28.53 15.92
N LYS A 274 4.92 -29.73 15.44
CA LYS A 274 4.03 -30.67 14.71
C LYS A 274 3.28 -30.05 13.53
N GLN A 275 3.82 -28.99 12.91
CA GLN A 275 3.14 -28.20 11.88
C GLN A 275 1.79 -27.61 12.32
N MET A 276 1.53 -27.59 13.62
CA MET A 276 0.24 -27.32 14.24
C MET A 276 0.29 -26.02 15.05
N LEU A 277 1.39 -25.80 15.76
CA LEU A 277 1.66 -24.60 16.53
C LEU A 277 2.90 -23.91 15.99
N THR A 278 2.78 -22.64 15.64
CA THR A 278 3.93 -21.78 15.31
C THR A 278 4.01 -20.67 16.35
N THR A 279 5.16 -20.53 17.00
CA THR A 279 5.45 -19.39 17.87
C THR A 279 6.61 -18.60 17.27
N SER A 280 6.60 -17.28 17.35
CA SER A 280 7.73 -16.48 16.88
C SER A 280 7.86 -15.17 17.61
N PHE A 281 9.10 -14.70 17.71
CA PHE A 281 9.43 -13.36 18.15
C PHE A 281 10.22 -12.67 17.05
N SER A 282 9.86 -11.42 16.75
CA SER A 282 10.58 -10.60 15.78
C SER A 282 10.79 -9.18 16.27
N TYR A 283 11.95 -8.64 15.94
CA TYR A 283 12.28 -7.22 16.04
C TYR A 283 12.48 -6.66 14.64
N SER A 284 11.93 -5.49 14.37
CA SER A 284 12.17 -4.75 13.14
C SER A 284 12.39 -3.27 13.41
N GLU A 285 13.29 -2.66 12.64
CA GLU A 285 13.52 -1.22 12.62
C GLU A 285 13.39 -0.73 11.18
N THR A 286 12.53 0.25 10.98
CA THR A 286 12.32 0.93 9.71
C THR A 286 12.89 2.34 9.81
N LYS A 287 13.87 2.66 8.97
CA LYS A 287 14.41 4.02 8.81
C LYS A 287 13.62 4.80 7.78
N ASP A 288 13.64 6.13 7.92
CA ASP A 288 12.93 7.06 7.04
C ASP A 288 11.43 6.75 6.98
N TYR A 289 10.83 6.37 8.13
CA TYR A 289 9.46 5.88 8.20
C TYR A 289 8.47 6.92 7.65
N ILE A 290 7.59 6.52 6.72
CA ILE A 290 6.65 7.42 6.09
C ILE A 290 5.39 7.52 6.96
N VAL A 291 5.00 8.74 7.32
CA VAL A 291 3.76 9.04 8.06
C VAL A 291 2.93 10.06 7.31
N SER A 292 1.61 9.99 7.53
CA SER A 292 0.69 11.04 7.09
C SER A 292 0.83 12.26 8.01
N TYR A 293 1.08 13.42 7.43
CA TYR A 293 1.25 14.68 8.11
C TYR A 293 0.18 15.66 7.65
N ARG A 294 -0.55 16.24 8.61
CA ARG A 294 -1.54 17.29 8.36
C ARG A 294 -1.04 18.60 8.96
N ASP A 295 -1.03 19.65 8.17
CA ASP A 295 -0.67 21.00 8.60
C ASP A 295 -1.78 21.99 8.26
N THR A 296 -1.84 23.10 9.00
CA THR A 296 -2.85 24.14 8.86
C THR A 296 -2.21 25.36 8.21
N ILE A 297 -2.69 25.75 7.04
CA ILE A 297 -2.27 26.96 6.34
C ILE A 297 -3.05 28.16 6.89
N MET A 298 -2.46 29.35 6.82
CA MET A 298 -3.13 30.63 7.07
C MET A 298 -4.49 30.70 6.33
N GLY A 299 -5.55 31.09 7.04
CA GLY A 299 -6.92 31.15 6.51
C GLY A 299 -7.81 29.94 6.85
N GLY A 300 -7.39 29.06 7.77
CA GLY A 300 -8.22 27.95 8.28
C GLY A 300 -8.28 26.73 7.35
N ARG A 301 -7.39 26.66 6.36
CA ARG A 301 -7.28 25.54 5.42
C ARG A 301 -6.28 24.51 5.94
N THR A 302 -6.56 23.22 5.77
CA THR A 302 -5.64 22.14 6.13
C THR A 302 -5.13 21.45 4.87
N TYR A 303 -3.84 21.07 4.86
CA TYR A 303 -3.34 20.14 3.86
C TYR A 303 -2.75 18.90 4.53
N GLN A 304 -2.90 17.76 3.87
CA GLN A 304 -2.35 16.48 4.28
C GLN A 304 -1.36 16.00 3.23
N THR A 305 -0.17 15.57 3.68
CA THR A 305 0.91 15.07 2.84
C THR A 305 1.65 13.94 3.55
N ASN A 306 2.40 13.12 2.82
CA ASN A 306 3.26 12.11 3.41
C ASN A 306 4.67 12.66 3.61
N ILE A 307 5.31 12.33 4.73
CA ILE A 307 6.69 12.73 5.01
C ILE A 307 7.48 11.57 5.62
N ASN A 308 8.80 11.56 5.41
CA ASN A 308 9.69 10.68 6.15
C ASN A 308 9.98 11.27 7.53
N ILE A 309 9.97 10.41 8.55
CA ILE A 309 10.45 10.68 9.90
C ILE A 309 11.54 9.67 10.27
N ASP A 310 12.27 9.90 11.36
CA ASP A 310 13.51 9.18 11.66
C ASP A 310 13.36 7.65 11.62
N ASN A 311 12.49 7.08 12.46
CA ASN A 311 12.32 5.63 12.52
C ASN A 311 11.01 5.16 13.16
N GLN A 312 10.68 3.92 12.83
CA GLN A 312 9.75 3.07 13.55
C GLN A 312 10.48 1.83 14.04
N ARG A 313 10.19 1.39 15.27
CA ARG A 313 10.61 0.09 15.79
C ARG A 313 9.40 -0.74 16.17
N ASN A 314 9.45 -2.05 15.90
CA ASN A 314 8.39 -2.97 16.24
C ASN A 314 8.96 -4.26 16.83
N TYR A 315 8.48 -4.61 18.03
CA TYR A 315 8.71 -5.90 18.67
C TYR A 315 7.42 -6.69 18.61
N ASN A 316 7.43 -7.90 18.07
CA ASN A 316 6.22 -8.69 17.86
C ASN A 316 6.41 -10.13 18.32
N LEU A 317 5.49 -10.59 19.19
CA LEU A 317 5.31 -11.98 19.58
C LEU A 317 4.07 -12.52 18.88
N SER A 318 4.23 -13.60 18.12
CA SER A 318 3.16 -14.22 17.34
C SER A 318 2.97 -15.69 17.70
N VAL A 319 1.73 -16.11 17.87
CA VAL A 319 1.31 -17.48 18.11
C VAL A 319 0.23 -17.84 17.10
N PHE A 320 0.51 -18.81 16.23
CA PHE A 320 -0.45 -19.37 15.30
C PHE A 320 -0.73 -20.82 15.65
N LEU A 321 -2.01 -21.19 15.72
CA LEU A 321 -2.46 -22.53 16.06
C LEU A 321 -3.46 -23.01 15.01
N GLN A 322 -3.17 -24.15 14.40
CA GLN A 322 -4.07 -24.85 13.49
C GLN A 322 -4.32 -26.25 14.02
N LEU A 323 -5.59 -26.58 14.28
CA LEU A 323 -6.02 -27.85 14.84
C LEU A 323 -7.18 -28.41 14.03
N SER A 324 -7.28 -29.74 14.00
CA SER A 324 -8.52 -30.43 13.65
C SER A 324 -8.95 -31.31 14.82
N PRO A 325 -9.56 -30.74 15.88
CA PRO A 325 -9.88 -31.50 17.10
C PRO A 325 -10.79 -32.70 16.83
N LYS A 326 -11.62 -32.61 15.79
CA LYS A 326 -12.45 -33.68 15.25
C LYS A 326 -12.41 -33.63 13.73
N THR A 327 -12.73 -34.74 13.07
CA THR A 327 -12.80 -34.81 11.60
C THR A 327 -13.85 -33.88 10.98
N TRP A 328 -14.80 -33.39 11.78
CA TRP A 328 -15.84 -32.44 11.36
C TRP A 328 -15.53 -30.98 11.76
N TRP A 329 -14.39 -30.71 12.40
CA TRP A 329 -14.05 -29.39 12.92
C TRP A 329 -12.59 -29.04 12.66
N ASP A 330 -12.37 -27.98 11.89
CA ASP A 330 -11.07 -27.33 11.77
C ASP A 330 -11.08 -25.98 12.49
N PHE A 331 -10.04 -25.73 13.25
CA PHE A 331 -9.82 -24.52 14.01
C PHE A 331 -8.48 -23.90 13.62
N ASN A 332 -8.49 -22.62 13.28
CA ASN A 332 -7.27 -21.84 13.11
C ASN A 332 -7.36 -20.58 13.96
N SER A 333 -6.26 -20.22 14.62
CA SER A 333 -6.15 -18.94 15.30
C SER A 333 -4.76 -18.34 15.18
N SER A 334 -4.71 -17.01 15.21
CA SER A 334 -3.49 -16.23 15.28
C SER A 334 -3.63 -15.18 16.35
N LEU A 335 -2.70 -15.15 17.30
CA LEU A 335 -2.53 -14.08 18.27
C LEU A 335 -1.22 -13.36 17.95
N ASN A 336 -1.24 -12.03 17.84
CA ASN A 336 -0.04 -11.22 17.74
C ASN A 336 -0.07 -10.19 18.86
N ALA A 337 0.99 -10.08 19.64
CA ALA A 337 1.18 -9.04 20.64
C ALA A 337 2.44 -8.26 20.27
N PHE A 338 2.31 -6.95 20.14
CA PHE A 338 3.40 -6.11 19.64
C PHE A 338 3.53 -4.79 20.39
N HIS A 339 4.77 -4.30 20.43
CA HIS A 339 5.13 -2.99 20.93
C HIS A 339 5.76 -2.20 19.79
N GLN A 340 5.12 -1.10 19.41
CA GLN A 340 5.56 -0.23 18.33
C GLN A 340 5.98 1.12 18.90
N THR A 341 7.11 1.65 18.42
CA THR A 341 7.53 3.03 18.69
C THR A 341 7.77 3.77 17.39
N VAL A 342 7.44 5.06 17.39
CA VAL A 342 7.63 5.96 16.26
C VAL A 342 8.29 7.24 16.76
N ASN A 343 9.46 7.53 16.19
CA ASN A 343 10.29 8.67 16.57
C ASN A 343 10.62 9.51 15.35
N GLY A 344 10.58 10.83 15.51
CA GLY A 344 11.12 11.78 14.54
C GLY A 344 10.43 13.12 14.60
N LYS A 345 10.50 13.87 13.50
CA LYS A 345 9.93 15.22 13.41
C LYS A 345 9.01 15.33 12.20
N ALA A 346 7.75 15.70 12.46
CA ALA A 346 6.74 15.96 11.44
C ALA A 346 6.44 17.47 11.39
N GLY A 347 7.01 18.15 10.39
CA GLY A 347 6.98 19.63 10.35
C GLY A 347 7.66 20.21 11.58
N ASN A 348 6.96 21.00 12.40
CA ASN A 348 7.48 21.50 13.68
C ASN A 348 7.18 20.60 14.88
N THR A 349 6.41 19.53 14.70
CA THR A 349 5.99 18.64 15.79
C THR A 349 6.96 17.49 15.95
N ARG A 350 7.49 17.31 17.16
CA ARG A 350 8.27 16.11 17.49
C ARG A 350 7.32 14.95 17.79
N LEU A 351 7.49 13.85 17.07
CA LEU A 351 6.81 12.58 17.33
C LEU A 351 7.72 11.71 18.19
N ASN A 352 7.19 11.28 19.33
CA ASN A 352 7.76 10.24 20.19
C ASN A 352 6.58 9.48 20.78
N MET A 353 6.09 8.50 20.01
CA MET A 353 4.89 7.76 20.32
C MET A 353 5.25 6.29 20.52
N SER A 354 4.56 5.63 21.45
CA SER A 354 4.68 4.21 21.68
C SER A 354 3.34 3.59 22.02
N GLN A 355 3.07 2.37 21.54
CA GLN A 355 1.83 1.67 21.83
C GLN A 355 2.09 0.17 22.00
N ASN A 356 1.51 -0.40 23.05
CA ASN A 356 1.34 -1.84 23.18
C ASN A 356 0.02 -2.24 22.56
N SER A 357 0.04 -3.24 21.71
CA SER A 357 -1.11 -3.68 20.94
C SER A 357 -1.15 -5.19 20.87
N TRP A 358 -2.34 -5.72 20.65
CA TRP A 358 -2.51 -7.11 20.30
C TRP A 358 -3.66 -7.28 19.33
N SER A 359 -3.54 -8.31 18.50
CA SER A 359 -4.55 -8.74 17.56
C SER A 359 -4.82 -10.21 17.70
N PHE A 360 -6.07 -10.60 17.54
CA PHE A 360 -6.50 -11.98 17.51
C PHE A 360 -7.39 -12.23 16.31
N THR A 361 -7.07 -13.28 15.56
CA THR A 361 -7.95 -13.84 14.54
C THR A 361 -8.23 -15.29 14.89
N GLY A 362 -9.47 -15.72 14.71
CA GLY A 362 -9.89 -17.08 14.96
C GLY A 362 -10.95 -17.50 13.96
N SER A 363 -10.81 -18.68 13.37
CA SER A 363 -11.79 -19.25 12.45
C SER A 363 -12.11 -20.69 12.86
N ASN A 364 -13.39 -21.01 12.91
CA ASN A 364 -13.90 -22.36 13.10
C ASN A 364 -14.67 -22.77 11.85
N ASN A 365 -14.26 -23.89 11.24
CA ASN A 365 -14.93 -24.46 10.10
C ASN A 365 -15.52 -25.81 10.50
N PHE A 366 -16.82 -25.96 10.32
CA PHE A 366 -17.57 -27.17 10.66
C PHE A 366 -18.07 -27.85 9.40
N ARG A 367 -17.73 -29.13 9.23
CA ARG A 367 -18.35 -30.02 8.25
C ARG A 367 -19.55 -30.70 8.91
N LEU A 368 -20.75 -30.33 8.48
CA LEU A 368 -22.00 -30.83 9.04
C LEU A 368 -22.58 -31.93 8.11
N PRO A 369 -23.52 -32.77 8.61
CA PRO A 369 -24.23 -33.73 7.76
C PRO A 369 -24.94 -33.08 6.56
N ASP A 370 -25.33 -33.88 5.57
CA ASP A 370 -26.07 -33.44 4.36
C ASP A 370 -25.38 -32.36 3.53
N ASN A 371 -24.04 -32.40 3.47
CA ASN A 371 -23.17 -31.45 2.77
C ASN A 371 -23.35 -30.00 3.23
N TRP A 372 -23.75 -29.81 4.49
CA TRP A 372 -23.71 -28.51 5.12
C TRP A 372 -22.29 -28.20 5.61
N SER A 373 -21.93 -26.93 5.57
CA SER A 373 -20.77 -26.38 6.23
C SER A 373 -21.16 -25.11 6.95
N ALA A 374 -20.59 -24.90 8.13
CA ALA A 374 -20.73 -23.65 8.86
C ALA A 374 -19.33 -23.08 9.14
N GLU A 375 -19.23 -21.76 9.12
CA GLU A 375 -18.01 -21.04 9.45
C GLU A 375 -18.33 -19.98 10.50
N ILE A 376 -17.45 -19.85 11.48
CA ILE A 376 -17.44 -18.76 12.45
C ILE A 376 -16.06 -18.15 12.42
N SER A 377 -15.96 -16.90 12.02
CA SER A 377 -14.71 -16.16 11.99
C SER A 377 -14.81 -14.94 12.92
N PHE A 378 -13.74 -14.69 13.66
CA PHE A 378 -13.64 -13.62 14.63
C PHE A 378 -12.32 -12.87 14.43
N TYR A 379 -12.40 -11.56 14.48
CA TYR A 379 -11.29 -10.65 14.35
C TYR A 379 -11.37 -9.62 15.49
N TYR A 380 -10.25 -9.38 16.16
CA TYR A 380 -10.09 -8.32 17.14
C TYR A 380 -8.73 -7.68 16.99
N ASN A 381 -8.71 -6.35 16.97
CA ASN A 381 -7.52 -5.53 17.13
C ASN A 381 -7.72 -4.63 18.36
N SER A 382 -6.76 -4.62 19.27
CA SER A 382 -6.71 -3.61 20.32
C SER A 382 -6.41 -2.23 19.73
N LYS A 383 -6.29 -1.21 20.59
CA LYS A 383 -5.71 0.07 20.17
C LYS A 383 -4.32 -0.15 19.56
N TYR A 384 -4.02 0.52 18.44
CA TYR A 384 -2.72 0.44 17.76
C TYR A 384 -2.27 1.79 17.21
N LEU A 385 -0.97 1.92 17.01
CA LEU A 385 -0.34 3.15 16.54
C LEU A 385 -0.36 3.19 15.02
N ASP A 386 -1.07 4.16 14.47
CA ASP A 386 -1.06 4.52 13.06
C ASP A 386 -0.62 5.99 12.96
N ALA A 387 0.70 6.18 13.12
CA ALA A 387 1.24 7.50 13.39
C ALA A 387 0.81 8.54 12.34
N PRO A 388 0.38 9.74 12.77
CA PRO A 388 0.49 10.31 14.12
C PRO A 388 -0.71 10.02 15.03
N ALA A 389 -1.61 9.09 14.67
CA ALA A 389 -2.81 8.77 15.43
C ALA A 389 -2.72 7.42 16.17
N ILE A 390 -3.59 7.24 17.16
CA ILE A 390 -3.86 5.93 17.75
C ILE A 390 -5.26 5.53 17.32
N VAL A 391 -5.36 4.40 16.61
CA VAL A 391 -6.64 3.84 16.19
C VAL A 391 -7.24 3.09 17.38
N ASN A 392 -8.54 3.29 17.62
CA ASN A 392 -9.26 2.59 18.67
C ASN A 392 -9.44 1.10 18.34
N SER A 393 -9.76 0.30 19.36
CA SER A 393 -9.99 -1.13 19.17
C SER A 393 -11.13 -1.40 18.19
N GLN A 394 -10.95 -2.40 17.34
CA GLN A 394 -11.91 -2.82 16.33
C GLN A 394 -12.13 -4.32 16.46
N TRP A 395 -13.36 -4.77 16.22
CA TRP A 395 -13.67 -6.19 16.21
C TRP A 395 -14.78 -6.49 15.21
N SER A 396 -14.77 -7.70 14.69
CA SER A 396 -15.84 -8.21 13.84
C SER A 396 -16.03 -9.71 14.10
N THR A 397 -17.26 -10.15 13.89
CA THR A 397 -17.62 -11.57 13.90
C THR A 397 -18.44 -11.85 12.65
N ASP A 398 -18.04 -12.88 11.93
CA ASP A 398 -18.68 -13.31 10.69
C ASP A 398 -19.18 -14.74 10.87
N LEU A 399 -20.44 -14.98 10.46
CA LEU A 399 -21.09 -16.27 10.52
C LEU A 399 -21.54 -16.67 9.11
N GLY A 400 -21.11 -17.84 8.66
CA GLY A 400 -21.47 -18.38 7.36
C GLY A 400 -22.10 -19.75 7.50
N ILE A 401 -23.16 -20.02 6.74
CA ILE A 401 -23.68 -21.37 6.55
C ILE A 401 -23.89 -21.63 5.06
N GLN A 402 -23.46 -22.78 4.59
CA GLN A 402 -23.52 -23.16 3.19
C GLN A 402 -23.97 -24.61 3.07
N LYS A 403 -24.89 -24.89 2.14
CA LYS A 403 -25.18 -26.26 1.69
C LYS A 403 -24.53 -26.49 0.33
N LYS A 404 -23.50 -27.33 0.28
CA LYS A 404 -22.77 -27.66 -0.93
C LYS A 404 -23.58 -28.71 -1.71
N ASN A 405 -24.57 -28.26 -2.49
CA ASN A 405 -25.22 -29.03 -3.58
C ASN A 405 -26.34 -28.27 -4.35
N ILE A 406 -26.43 -26.95 -4.27
CA ILE A 406 -27.30 -26.20 -5.19
C ILE A 406 -26.44 -25.69 -6.34
N LYS A 407 -26.66 -26.21 -7.55
CA LYS A 407 -26.27 -25.51 -8.79
C LYS A 407 -27.08 -24.21 -8.84
N VAL A 408 -26.59 -23.17 -8.17
CA VAL A 408 -27.15 -21.83 -8.30
C VAL A 408 -26.59 -21.25 -9.58
N PHE A 409 -27.42 -21.12 -10.62
CA PHE A 409 -27.16 -20.22 -11.73
C PHE A 409 -26.98 -18.82 -11.13
N ARG A 410 -25.76 -18.31 -11.10
CA ARG A 410 -25.49 -16.93 -10.70
C ARG A 410 -25.92 -15.99 -11.82
N TYR A 411 -27.09 -15.38 -11.67
CA TYR A 411 -27.41 -14.12 -12.34
C TYR A 411 -26.87 -12.99 -11.45
N ASN A 412 -25.86 -12.26 -11.93
CA ASN A 412 -25.29 -11.10 -11.26
C ASN A 412 -25.82 -9.82 -11.93
N PRO A 413 -26.79 -9.11 -11.33
CA PRO A 413 -26.89 -7.67 -11.51
C PRO A 413 -26.05 -7.01 -10.40
N ILE A 414 -25.01 -6.31 -10.84
CA ILE A 414 -24.23 -5.40 -10.01
C ILE A 414 -25.16 -4.25 -9.63
N ASP A 415 -25.38 -4.01 -8.34
CA ASP A 415 -25.89 -2.72 -7.87
C ASP A 415 -25.03 -2.16 -6.73
N SER A 416 -24.84 -0.85 -6.85
CA SER A 416 -23.92 0.04 -6.18
C SER A 416 -24.09 0.14 -4.67
N ILE A 417 -22.95 0.18 -3.96
CA ILE A 417 -22.85 0.56 -2.54
C ILE A 417 -23.05 2.08 -2.42
N ARG A 418 -24.05 2.52 -1.64
CA ARG A 418 -24.17 3.88 -1.11
C ARG A 418 -23.40 3.98 0.22
N PHE A 419 -22.62 5.03 0.38
CA PHE A 419 -22.10 5.47 1.69
C PHE A 419 -23.08 6.50 2.29
N ILE A 420 -23.26 6.46 3.62
CA ILE A 420 -23.98 7.47 4.41
C ILE A 420 -23.07 8.67 4.61
#